data_AF-A0A382LQL4-F1
#
_entry.id   AF-A0A382LQL4-F1
#
_cell.length_a   1.000
_cell.length_b   1.000
_cell.length_c   1.000
_cell.angle_alpha   90.00
_cell.angle_beta   90.00
_cell.angle_gamma   90.00
#
_symmetry.space_group_name_H-M   'P 1'
#
loop_
_entity.id
_entity.type
_entity.pdbx_description
1 polymer ?
#
loop_
_entity_poly.entity_id
_entity_poly.type
_entity_poly.pdbx_seq_one_letter_code
_entity_poly.pdbx_strand_id
1 'polypeptide(L)'
;MLVLRYPNWRGTWFAQSACSRCATPSAMRAQLPFLGRFLEGGHCATCGERTPILVPLFEIAAFAIAIWSLGVFDGIAAVTAAMLGWLLLSAAVIDQRTMLLPDSLTTIALLLGLAVAAAAGPNALLNALTGAAAGFAAFALIGEAFRRLRGRDGIGLGDAKLLAAAGAWVGWQSLPSLVLIAACTAIVLILLKRVGQGVDLNRRLPFGPHLALAAWVTLLYRPLI
;
A
#
# COMPACT_ATOMS: atom_id res chain seq x y z
N MET A 1 -13.62 2.09 1.22
CA MET A 1 -14.22 2.43 2.53
C MET A 1 -13.79 1.52 3.69
N LEU A 2 -13.61 0.22 3.47
CA LEU A 2 -13.15 -0.75 4.48
C LEU A 2 -11.80 -0.40 5.13
N VAL A 3 -10.86 0.12 4.34
CA VAL A 3 -9.53 0.61 4.74
C VAL A 3 -9.60 1.66 5.87
N LEU A 4 -10.66 2.48 5.92
CA LEU A 4 -10.77 3.58 6.89
C LEU A 4 -11.22 3.12 8.29
N ARG A 5 -11.70 1.87 8.43
CA ARG A 5 -12.22 1.31 9.68
C ARG A 5 -11.25 0.36 10.39
N TYR A 6 -10.08 0.09 9.82
CA TYR A 6 -9.05 -0.76 10.43
C TYR A 6 -8.41 -0.07 11.65
N PRO A 7 -8.18 -0.76 12.79
CA PRO A 7 -8.44 -2.18 13.08
C PRO A 7 -9.83 -2.46 13.71
N ASN A 8 -10.64 -1.44 13.97
CA ASN A 8 -11.93 -1.54 14.67
C ASN A 8 -13.07 -2.07 13.78
N TRP A 9 -12.79 -3.15 13.05
CA TRP A 9 -13.70 -3.79 12.12
C TRP A 9 -14.96 -4.30 12.85
N ARG A 10 -16.08 -3.59 12.69
CA ARG A 10 -17.42 -4.02 13.10
C ARG A 10 -18.27 -4.21 11.86
N GLY A 11 -18.26 -5.40 11.25
CA GLY A 11 -19.08 -5.72 10.08
C GLY A 11 -18.67 -7.00 9.35
N THR A 12 -19.43 -7.41 8.33
CA THR A 12 -19.04 -8.42 7.34
C THR A 12 -18.38 -7.73 6.14
N TRP A 13 -17.65 -8.47 5.29
CA TRP A 13 -16.98 -7.94 4.09
C TRP A 13 -17.91 -7.16 3.14
N PHE A 14 -19.23 -7.43 3.22
CA PHE A 14 -20.27 -6.81 2.38
C PHE A 14 -21.10 -5.74 3.10
N ALA A 15 -20.68 -5.29 4.29
CA ALA A 15 -21.40 -4.24 5.00
C ALA A 15 -21.40 -2.94 4.18
N GLN A 16 -22.58 -2.37 3.96
CA GLN A 16 -22.72 -1.06 3.33
C GLN A 16 -21.89 -0.04 4.09
N SER A 17 -21.36 0.94 3.35
CA SER A 17 -20.74 2.09 3.97
C SER A 17 -21.74 2.78 4.90
N ALA A 18 -21.35 2.97 6.15
CA ALA A 18 -22.17 3.65 7.13
C ALA A 18 -21.44 4.86 7.69
N CYS A 19 -22.19 5.86 8.14
CA CYS A 19 -21.62 7.02 8.81
C CYS A 19 -20.80 6.59 10.03
N SER A 20 -19.65 7.24 10.27
CA SER A 20 -18.80 6.97 11.44
C SER A 20 -19.45 7.38 12.77
N ARG A 21 -20.41 8.32 12.74
CA ARG A 21 -21.04 8.88 13.94
C ARG A 21 -22.42 8.31 14.25
N CYS A 22 -23.34 8.35 13.29
CA CYS A 22 -24.70 7.85 13.48
C CYS A 22 -24.91 6.40 13.01
N ALA A 23 -23.90 5.76 12.41
CA ALA A 23 -23.96 4.40 11.87
C ALA A 23 -25.09 4.12 10.87
N THR A 24 -25.78 5.16 10.37
CA THR A 24 -26.78 4.98 9.33
C THR A 24 -26.11 4.54 8.02
N PRO A 25 -26.67 3.55 7.31
CA PRO A 25 -26.20 3.17 5.99
C PRO A 25 -26.27 4.39 5.06
N SER A 26 -25.19 4.63 4.32
CA SER A 26 -25.13 5.72 3.37
C SER A 26 -26.09 5.43 2.21
N ALA A 27 -26.81 6.44 1.76
CA ALA A 27 -27.74 6.33 0.63
C ALA A 27 -27.03 5.76 -0.61
N MET A 28 -27.76 5.09 -1.51
CA MET A 28 -27.17 4.50 -2.72
C MET A 28 -26.37 5.52 -3.56
N ARG A 29 -26.82 6.79 -3.61
CA ARG A 29 -26.10 7.88 -4.29
C ARG A 29 -24.76 8.23 -3.63
N ALA A 30 -24.62 8.00 -2.33
CA ALA A 30 -23.38 8.20 -1.58
C ALA A 30 -22.34 7.12 -1.85
N GLN A 31 -22.78 5.99 -2.40
CA GLN A 31 -21.94 4.86 -2.76
C GLN A 31 -21.37 5.00 -4.18
N LEU A 32 -21.77 6.05 -4.93
CA LEU A 32 -21.19 6.36 -6.23
C LEU A 32 -19.72 6.78 -6.06
N PRO A 33 -18.77 6.11 -6.75
CA PRO A 33 -17.38 6.54 -6.79
C PRO A 33 -17.30 8.00 -7.23
N PHE A 34 -16.42 8.78 -6.61
CA PHE A 34 -16.12 10.21 -6.85
C PHE A 34 -17.23 11.18 -6.47
N LEU A 35 -18.45 10.84 -6.86
CA LEU A 35 -19.60 11.73 -6.80
C LEU A 35 -20.36 11.61 -5.48
N GLY A 36 -20.22 10.51 -4.73
CA GLY A 36 -20.96 10.30 -3.48
C GLY A 36 -20.81 11.46 -2.50
N ARG A 37 -19.57 11.93 -2.28
CA ARG A 37 -19.29 13.10 -1.43
C ARG A 37 -19.90 14.40 -1.97
N PHE A 38 -19.91 14.59 -3.29
CA PHE A 38 -20.40 15.82 -3.92
C PHE A 38 -21.94 15.86 -3.90
N LEU A 39 -22.58 14.71 -4.17
CA LEU A 39 -24.03 14.53 -4.16
C LEU A 39 -24.63 14.64 -2.75
N GLU A 40 -23.87 14.29 -1.71
CA GLU A 40 -24.25 14.50 -0.30
C GLU A 40 -23.83 15.87 0.25
N GLY A 41 -23.28 16.77 -0.56
CA GLY A 41 -22.82 18.09 -0.09
C GLY A 41 -21.69 18.02 0.94
N GLY A 42 -20.93 16.93 0.97
CA GLY A 42 -19.79 16.71 1.86
C GLY A 42 -20.13 16.34 3.31
N HIS A 43 -21.41 16.11 3.63
CA HIS A 43 -21.88 15.83 4.98
C HIS A 43 -22.90 14.68 4.99
N CYS A 44 -22.99 13.95 6.10
CA CYS A 44 -23.99 12.90 6.24
C CYS A 44 -25.41 13.50 6.24
N ALA A 45 -26.30 12.97 5.40
CA ALA A 45 -27.69 13.45 5.29
C ALA A 45 -28.50 13.35 6.61
N THR A 46 -28.15 12.46 7.53
CA THR A 46 -28.87 12.26 8.80
C THR A 46 -28.27 13.05 9.96
N CYS A 47 -26.94 13.05 10.13
CA CYS A 47 -26.30 13.63 11.31
C CYS A 47 -25.42 14.85 11.02
N GLY A 48 -25.25 15.23 9.75
CA GLY A 48 -24.43 16.38 9.35
C GLY A 48 -22.91 16.19 9.52
N GLU A 49 -22.44 15.01 9.92
CA GLU A 49 -21.01 14.74 10.09
C GLU A 49 -20.25 14.84 8.76
N ARG A 50 -19.07 15.46 8.75
CA ARG A 50 -18.28 15.66 7.52
C ARG A 50 -17.76 14.34 6.99
N THR A 51 -17.98 14.08 5.70
CA THR A 51 -17.37 12.93 5.04
C THR A 51 -15.88 13.18 4.76
N PRO A 52 -14.98 12.28 5.20
CA PRO A 52 -13.54 12.48 5.05
C PRO A 52 -13.12 12.61 3.58
N ILE A 53 -12.28 13.62 3.28
CA ILE A 53 -11.70 13.83 1.93
C ILE A 53 -10.89 12.64 1.43
N LEU A 54 -10.42 11.77 2.34
CA LEU A 54 -9.63 10.60 1.97
C LEU A 54 -10.42 9.58 1.13
N VAL A 55 -11.75 9.56 1.23
CA VAL A 55 -12.61 8.65 0.43
C VAL A 55 -12.49 8.95 -1.06
N PRO A 56 -12.87 10.15 -1.55
CA PRO A 56 -12.75 10.45 -2.98
C PRO A 56 -11.29 10.42 -3.46
N LEU A 57 -10.32 10.79 -2.61
CA LEU A 57 -8.91 10.70 -2.98
C LEU A 57 -8.46 9.25 -3.24
N PHE A 58 -8.89 8.30 -2.40
CA PHE A 58 -8.59 6.88 -2.58
C PHE A 58 -9.20 6.35 -3.89
N GLU A 59 -10.43 6.75 -4.21
CA GLU A 59 -11.09 6.35 -5.46
C GLU A 59 -10.35 6.90 -6.68
N ILE A 60 -9.87 8.15 -6.63
CA ILE A 60 -9.08 8.77 -7.71
C ILE A 60 -7.76 8.03 -7.87
N ALA A 61 -7.07 7.75 -6.77
CA ALA A 61 -5.85 6.98 -6.82
C ALA A 61 -6.07 5.57 -7.37
N ALA A 62 -7.13 4.87 -6.95
CA ALA A 62 -7.45 3.53 -7.45
C ALA A 62 -7.75 3.52 -8.96
N PHE A 63 -8.50 4.52 -9.45
CA PHE A 63 -8.81 4.64 -10.87
C PHE A 63 -7.59 5.05 -11.70
N ALA A 64 -6.76 5.96 -11.18
CA ALA A 64 -5.48 6.33 -11.81
C ALA A 64 -4.54 5.12 -11.92
N ILE A 65 -4.44 4.28 -10.88
CA ILE A 65 -3.68 3.04 -10.90
C ILE A 65 -4.19 2.10 -12.01
N ALA A 66 -5.52 1.95 -12.13
CA ALA A 66 -6.11 1.11 -13.16
C ALA A 66 -5.79 1.61 -14.58
N ILE A 67 -5.98 2.91 -14.84
CA ILE A 67 -5.66 3.52 -16.13
C ILE A 67 -4.17 3.37 -16.45
N TRP A 68 -3.29 3.66 -15.49
CA TRP A 68 -1.86 3.55 -15.71
C TRP A 68 -1.45 2.11 -16.02
N SER A 69 -2.02 1.14 -15.31
CA SER A 69 -1.76 -0.29 -15.57
C SER A 69 -2.15 -0.70 -16.99
N LEU A 70 -3.31 -0.23 -17.46
CA LEU A 70 -3.81 -0.47 -18.82
C LEU A 70 -2.98 0.24 -19.90
N GLY A 71 -2.29 1.33 -19.55
CA GLY A 71 -1.41 2.05 -20.47
C GLY A 71 -0.01 1.43 -20.60
N VAL A 72 0.39 0.55 -19.67
CA VAL A 72 1.74 -0.04 -19.62
C VAL A 72 1.76 -1.52 -19.96
N PHE A 73 0.71 -2.26 -19.57
CA PHE A 73 0.60 -3.69 -19.78
C PHE A 73 -0.64 -4.04 -20.60
N ASP A 74 -0.60 -5.19 -21.28
CA ASP A 74 -1.72 -5.72 -22.06
C ASP A 74 -2.40 -6.92 -21.35
N GLY A 75 -3.69 -7.11 -21.65
CA GLY A 75 -4.45 -8.30 -21.24
C GLY A 75 -4.44 -8.57 -19.73
N ILE A 76 -4.12 -9.81 -19.35
CA ILE A 76 -4.17 -10.24 -17.94
C ILE A 76 -3.06 -9.62 -17.08
N ALA A 77 -1.95 -9.20 -17.68
CA ALA A 77 -0.86 -8.52 -16.98
C ALA A 77 -1.32 -7.14 -16.47
N ALA A 78 -2.13 -6.42 -17.26
CA ALA A 78 -2.70 -5.14 -16.85
C ALA A 78 -3.64 -5.28 -15.64
N VAL A 79 -4.49 -6.31 -15.65
CA VAL A 79 -5.43 -6.59 -14.57
C VAL A 79 -4.70 -6.95 -13.28
N THR A 80 -3.70 -7.84 -13.37
CA THR A 80 -2.93 -8.28 -12.20
C THR A 80 -2.06 -7.15 -11.64
N ALA A 81 -1.48 -6.30 -12.49
CA ALA A 81 -0.82 -5.07 -12.06
C ALA A 81 -1.80 -4.13 -11.33
N ALA A 82 -2.97 -3.84 -11.91
CA ALA A 82 -3.97 -2.99 -11.25
C ALA A 82 -4.40 -3.54 -9.88
N MET A 83 -4.58 -4.87 -9.78
CA MET A 83 -4.88 -5.55 -8.51
C MET A 83 -3.77 -5.34 -7.47
N LEU A 84 -2.50 -5.51 -7.86
CA LEU A 84 -1.37 -5.22 -6.98
C LEU A 84 -1.39 -3.75 -6.54
N GLY A 85 -1.57 -2.81 -7.48
CA GLY A 85 -1.62 -1.39 -7.18
C GLY A 85 -2.72 -1.04 -6.17
N TRP A 86 -3.91 -1.65 -6.26
CA TRP A 86 -4.97 -1.46 -5.27
C TRP A 86 -4.64 -2.05 -3.90
N LEU A 87 -3.97 -3.20 -3.85
CA LEU A 87 -3.49 -3.80 -2.59
C LEU A 87 -2.43 -2.90 -1.93
N LEU A 88 -1.46 -2.41 -2.71
CA LEU A 88 -0.41 -1.49 -2.27
C LEU A 88 -0.99 -0.15 -1.80
N LEU A 89 -1.96 0.42 -2.53
CA LEU A 89 -2.65 1.65 -2.14
C LEU A 89 -3.41 1.45 -0.82
N SER A 90 -4.08 0.31 -0.65
CA SER A 90 -4.79 -0.03 0.59
C SER A 90 -3.82 -0.18 1.76
N ALA A 91 -2.71 -0.89 1.56
CA ALA A 91 -1.67 -1.06 2.56
C ALA A 91 -1.03 0.28 2.97
N ALA A 92 -0.71 1.14 1.99
CA ALA A 92 -0.15 2.47 2.24
C ALA A 92 -1.08 3.36 3.08
N VAL A 93 -2.38 3.37 2.77
CA VAL A 93 -3.35 4.18 3.52
C VAL A 93 -3.55 3.65 4.96
N ILE A 94 -3.54 2.33 5.16
CA ILE A 94 -3.62 1.74 6.51
C ILE A 94 -2.36 2.04 7.30
N ASP A 95 -1.18 1.91 6.69
CA ASP A 95 0.10 2.17 7.36
C ASP A 95 0.22 3.64 7.79
N GLN A 96 -0.15 4.60 6.92
CA GLN A 96 -0.13 6.02 7.29
C GLN A 96 -1.00 6.35 8.51
N ARG A 97 -2.08 5.60 8.71
CA ARG A 97 -3.05 5.84 9.79
C ARG A 97 -2.70 5.12 11.07
N THR A 98 -2.23 3.89 10.95
CA THR A 98 -2.11 2.96 12.09
C THR A 98 -0.69 2.53 12.38
N MET A 99 0.26 2.78 11.47
CA MET A 99 1.65 2.29 11.54
C MET A 99 1.72 0.76 11.63
N LEU A 100 0.68 0.08 11.14
CA LEU A 100 0.52 -1.36 11.14
C LEU A 100 0.21 -1.80 9.71
N LEU A 101 0.97 -2.77 9.22
CA LEU A 101 0.67 -3.44 7.95
C LEU A 101 -0.18 -4.67 8.20
N PRO A 102 -1.38 -4.77 7.61
CA PRO A 102 -2.20 -5.97 7.73
C PRO A 102 -1.53 -7.17 7.03
N ASP A 103 -1.34 -8.25 7.79
CA ASP A 103 -0.79 -9.50 7.28
C ASP A 103 -1.64 -10.08 6.14
N SER A 104 -2.96 -9.87 6.17
CA SER A 104 -3.86 -10.32 5.10
C SER A 104 -3.55 -9.66 3.76
N LEU A 105 -3.31 -8.35 3.72
CA LEU A 105 -3.02 -7.63 2.47
C LEU A 105 -1.66 -8.03 1.89
N THR A 106 -0.64 -8.09 2.74
CA THR A 106 0.71 -8.48 2.31
C THR A 106 0.76 -9.93 1.83
N THR A 107 0.07 -10.84 2.51
CA THR A 107 -0.01 -12.25 2.11
C THR A 107 -0.78 -12.42 0.80
N ILE A 108 -1.91 -11.74 0.62
CA ILE A 108 -2.66 -11.79 -0.65
C ILE A 108 -1.79 -11.26 -1.81
N ALA A 109 -1.09 -10.13 -1.60
CA ALA A 109 -0.19 -9.59 -2.61
C ALA A 109 0.94 -10.56 -2.96
N LEU A 110 1.55 -11.22 -1.96
CA LEU A 110 2.58 -12.23 -2.16
C LEU A 110 2.07 -13.44 -2.96
N LEU A 111 0.94 -14.01 -2.52
CA LEU A 111 0.35 -15.20 -3.16
C LEU A 111 -0.09 -14.89 -4.60
N LEU A 112 -0.65 -13.71 -4.85
CA LEU A 112 -1.03 -13.30 -6.20
C LEU A 112 0.22 -13.17 -7.11
N GLY A 113 1.31 -12.58 -6.61
CA GLY A 113 2.56 -12.49 -7.35
C GLY A 113 3.14 -13.87 -7.70
N LEU A 114 3.15 -14.78 -6.73
CA LEU A 114 3.58 -16.17 -6.96
C LEU A 114 2.68 -16.91 -7.94
N ALA A 115 1.36 -16.71 -7.89
CA ALA A 115 0.42 -17.31 -8.83
C ALA A 115 0.63 -16.80 -10.27
N VAL A 116 0.85 -15.49 -10.43
CA VAL A 116 1.18 -14.88 -11.72
C VAL A 116 2.51 -15.42 -12.25
N ALA A 117 3.53 -15.51 -11.39
CA ALA A 117 4.82 -16.07 -11.77
C ALA A 117 4.75 -17.57 -12.13
N ALA A 118 3.94 -18.35 -11.41
CA ALA A 118 3.70 -19.76 -11.72
C ALA A 118 3.02 -19.94 -13.08
N ALA A 119 2.06 -19.08 -13.42
CA ALA A 119 1.40 -19.09 -14.72
C ALA A 119 2.35 -18.67 -15.87
N ALA A 120 3.35 -17.84 -15.59
CA ALA A 120 4.37 -17.43 -16.55
C ALA A 120 5.46 -18.49 -16.79
N GLY A 121 5.63 -19.44 -15.87
CA GLY A 121 6.49 -20.63 -16.04
C GLY A 121 7.54 -20.81 -14.93
N PRO A 122 8.29 -21.94 -14.96
CA PRO A 122 9.18 -22.34 -13.85
C PRO A 122 10.26 -21.31 -13.51
N ASN A 123 10.88 -20.70 -14.53
CA ASN A 123 11.93 -19.70 -14.32
C ASN A 123 11.38 -18.42 -13.67
N ALA A 124 10.17 -18.00 -14.06
CA ALA A 124 9.51 -16.86 -13.46
C ALA A 124 9.14 -17.14 -11.99
N LEU A 125 8.62 -18.34 -11.70
CA LEU A 125 8.32 -18.76 -10.34
C LEU A 125 9.59 -18.81 -9.45
N LEU A 126 10.69 -19.36 -9.96
CA LEU A 126 11.96 -19.35 -9.23
C LEU A 126 12.42 -17.92 -8.94
N ASN A 127 12.31 -17.01 -9.92
CA ASN A 127 12.67 -15.60 -9.73
C ASN A 127 11.77 -14.89 -8.71
N ALA A 128 10.48 -15.22 -8.68
CA ALA A 128 9.53 -14.67 -7.72
C ALA A 128 9.78 -15.20 -6.30
N LEU A 129 10.08 -16.50 -6.16
CA LEU A 129 10.44 -17.10 -4.87
C LEU A 129 11.76 -16.54 -4.33
N THR A 130 12.78 -16.41 -5.17
CA THR A 130 14.05 -15.80 -4.77
C THR A 130 13.88 -14.33 -4.44
N GLY A 131 13.07 -13.58 -5.22
CA GLY A 131 12.71 -12.21 -4.92
C GLY A 131 12.00 -12.05 -3.58
N ALA A 132 11.01 -12.89 -3.29
CA ALA A 132 10.29 -12.86 -2.02
C ALA A 132 11.21 -13.19 -0.83
N ALA A 133 12.00 -14.27 -0.95
CA ALA A 133 12.94 -14.69 0.08
C ALA A 133 14.03 -13.64 0.33
N ALA A 134 14.63 -13.10 -0.74
CA ALA A 134 15.66 -12.07 -0.65
C ALA A 134 15.10 -10.77 -0.06
N GLY A 135 13.90 -10.35 -0.47
CA GLY A 135 13.23 -9.17 0.08
C GLY A 135 12.97 -9.29 1.58
N PHE A 136 12.40 -10.42 2.01
CA PHE A 136 12.18 -10.67 3.44
C PHE A 136 13.49 -10.71 4.22
N ALA A 137 14.46 -11.51 3.75
CA ALA A 137 15.73 -11.72 4.41
C ALA A 137 16.53 -10.42 4.52
N ALA A 138 16.56 -9.58 3.48
CA ALA A 138 17.28 -8.30 3.49
C ALA A 138 16.81 -7.41 4.64
N PHE A 139 15.50 -7.17 4.76
CA PHE A 139 14.97 -6.29 5.80
C PHE A 139 14.98 -6.94 7.19
N ALA A 140 14.78 -8.25 7.28
CA ALA A 140 14.91 -8.98 8.53
C ALA A 140 16.35 -8.93 9.07
N LEU A 141 17.35 -9.12 8.22
CA LEU A 141 18.76 -9.07 8.60
C LEU A 141 19.20 -7.66 8.97
N ILE A 142 18.81 -6.64 8.20
CA ILE A 142 19.10 -5.24 8.54
C ILE A 142 18.43 -4.88 9.86
N GLY A 143 17.17 -5.27 10.06
CA GLY A 143 16.43 -5.05 11.30
C GLY A 143 17.10 -5.70 12.51
N GLU A 144 17.55 -6.95 12.38
CA GLU A 144 18.25 -7.68 13.44
C GLU A 144 19.64 -7.09 13.74
N ALA A 145 20.42 -6.75 12.70
CA ALA A 145 21.71 -6.09 12.86
C ALA A 145 21.55 -4.74 13.58
N PHE A 146 20.54 -3.95 13.20
CA PHE A 146 20.24 -2.67 13.84
C PHE A 146 19.81 -2.85 15.30
N ARG A 147 18.97 -3.87 15.58
CA ARG A 147 18.56 -4.23 16.95
C ARG A 147 19.76 -4.55 17.83
N ARG A 148 20.71 -5.35 17.33
CA ARG A 148 21.94 -5.71 18.06
C ARG A 148 22.87 -4.53 18.29
N LEU A 149 23.00 -3.62 17.32
CA LEU A 149 23.92 -2.47 17.41
C LEU A 149 23.38 -1.29 18.22
N ARG A 150 22.06 -1.02 18.14
CA ARG A 150 21.43 0.17 18.74
C ARG A 150 20.48 -0.16 19.90
N GLY A 151 20.23 -1.44 20.17
CA GLY A 151 19.30 -1.88 21.22
C GLY A 151 17.85 -1.45 20.99
N ARG A 152 17.49 -1.04 19.77
CA ARG A 152 16.17 -0.52 19.39
C ARG A 152 15.73 -1.10 18.06
N ASP A 153 14.43 -1.34 17.94
CA ASP A 153 13.83 -1.82 16.69
C ASP A 153 13.75 -0.70 15.67
N GLY A 154 14.59 -0.81 14.63
CA GLY A 154 14.68 0.17 13.55
C GLY A 154 13.68 -0.06 12.42
N ILE A 155 13.54 -1.32 11.97
CA ILE A 155 12.70 -1.70 10.82
C ILE A 155 11.57 -2.60 11.31
N GLY A 156 10.34 -2.31 10.88
CA GLY A 156 9.16 -3.11 11.22
C GLY A 156 9.12 -4.43 10.44
N LEU A 157 8.73 -5.52 11.11
CA LEU A 157 8.46 -6.80 10.44
C LEU A 157 7.39 -6.68 9.34
N GLY A 158 6.46 -5.72 9.46
CA GLY A 158 5.49 -5.40 8.42
C GLY A 158 6.15 -4.95 7.11
N ASP A 159 7.16 -4.09 7.19
CA ASP A 159 7.90 -3.61 6.02
C ASP A 159 8.66 -4.75 5.32
N ALA A 160 9.22 -5.68 6.10
CA ALA A 160 9.86 -6.88 5.56
C ALA A 160 8.87 -7.78 4.79
N LYS A 161 7.65 -7.95 5.31
CA LYS A 161 6.58 -8.70 4.60
C LYS A 161 6.14 -8.01 3.33
N LEU A 162 6.01 -6.68 3.35
CA LEU A 162 5.68 -5.90 2.15
C LEU A 162 6.78 -6.00 1.10
N LEU A 163 8.05 -5.94 1.51
CA LEU A 163 9.18 -6.09 0.59
C LEU A 163 9.26 -7.51 0.01
N ALA A 164 8.93 -8.54 0.80
CA ALA A 164 8.79 -9.90 0.32
C ALA A 164 7.68 -10.01 -0.75
N ALA A 165 6.50 -9.44 -0.46
CA ALA A 165 5.40 -9.39 -1.42
C ALA A 165 5.85 -8.66 -2.69
N ALA A 166 6.45 -7.48 -2.59
CA ALA A 166 6.94 -6.74 -3.75
C ALA A 166 8.01 -7.52 -4.54
N GLY A 167 8.95 -8.18 -3.85
CA GLY A 167 9.98 -9.01 -4.47
C GLY A 167 9.42 -10.18 -5.29
N ALA A 168 8.26 -10.74 -4.92
CA ALA A 168 7.59 -11.75 -5.73
C ALA A 168 7.10 -11.22 -7.09
N TRP A 169 6.83 -9.92 -7.20
CA TRP A 169 6.38 -9.28 -8.45
C TRP A 169 7.53 -8.76 -9.29
N VAL A 170 8.50 -8.10 -8.66
CA VAL A 170 9.59 -7.41 -9.38
C VAL A 170 10.87 -8.24 -9.51
N GLY A 171 10.96 -9.37 -8.79
CA GLY A 171 12.16 -10.20 -8.72
C GLY A 171 13.24 -9.62 -7.79
N TRP A 172 14.28 -10.41 -7.52
CA TRP A 172 15.35 -10.01 -6.60
C TRP A 172 16.27 -8.93 -7.18
N GLN A 173 16.45 -8.89 -8.51
CA GLN A 173 17.31 -7.91 -9.18
C GLN A 173 16.80 -6.48 -9.00
N SER A 174 15.48 -6.32 -8.88
CA SER A 174 14.83 -5.00 -8.78
C SER A 174 14.70 -4.50 -7.33
N LEU A 175 15.01 -5.35 -6.33
CA LEU A 175 14.92 -4.99 -4.92
C LEU A 175 15.81 -3.79 -4.53
N PRO A 176 17.07 -3.67 -5.00
CA PRO A 176 17.90 -2.51 -4.70
C PRO A 176 17.29 -1.21 -5.20
N SER A 177 16.79 -1.18 -6.45
CA SER A 177 16.11 0.00 -7.01
C SER A 177 14.86 0.34 -6.20
N LEU A 178 14.05 -0.66 -5.83
CA LEU A 178 12.87 -0.46 -5.01
C LEU A 178 13.21 0.18 -3.65
N VAL A 179 14.18 -0.38 -2.94
CA VAL A 179 14.60 0.15 -1.62
C VAL A 179 15.18 1.56 -1.76
N LEU A 180 15.93 1.83 -2.83
CA LEU A 180 16.47 3.16 -3.11
C LEU A 180 15.36 4.19 -3.36
N ILE A 181 14.38 3.87 -4.21
CA ILE A 181 13.23 4.75 -4.47
C ILE A 181 12.44 5.00 -3.18
N ALA A 182 12.22 3.96 -2.38
CA ALA A 182 11.52 4.08 -1.10
C ALA A 182 12.29 4.99 -0.12
N ALA A 183 13.60 4.80 0.00
CA ALA A 183 14.45 5.64 0.86
C ALA A 183 14.48 7.10 0.39
N CYS A 184 14.68 7.35 -0.91
CA CYS A 184 14.69 8.69 -1.48
C CYS A 184 13.36 9.42 -1.26
N THR A 185 12.23 8.76 -1.54
CA THR A 185 10.91 9.38 -1.34
C THR A 185 10.63 9.66 0.14
N ALA A 186 11.07 8.79 1.06
CA ALA A 186 10.97 9.03 2.49
C ALA A 186 11.82 10.23 2.94
N ILE A 187 13.09 10.29 2.50
CA ILE A 187 14.01 11.40 2.82
C ILE A 187 13.46 12.73 2.31
N VAL A 188 12.99 12.79 1.06
CA VAL A 188 12.41 14.01 0.49
C VAL A 188 11.22 14.50 1.32
N LEU A 189 10.30 13.61 1.73
CA LEU A 189 9.19 14.01 2.59
C LEU A 189 9.65 14.51 3.96
N ILE A 190 10.67 13.89 4.56
CA ILE A 190 11.23 14.34 5.85
C ILE A 190 11.83 15.75 5.71
N LEU A 191 12.60 15.99 4.65
CA LEU A 191 13.22 17.29 4.38
C LEU A 191 12.15 18.38 4.18
N LEU A 192 11.13 18.12 3.37
CA LEU A 192 10.03 19.06 3.15
C LEU A 192 9.29 19.41 4.45
N LYS A 193 9.00 18.41 5.28
CA LYS A 193 8.36 18.64 6.58
C LYS A 193 9.26 19.40 7.55
N ARG A 194 10.57 19.17 7.51
CA ARG A 194 11.56 19.85 8.36
C ARG A 194 11.63 21.34 8.07
N VAL A 195 11.57 21.74 6.80
CA VAL A 195 11.55 23.15 6.39
C VAL A 195 10.26 23.85 6.81
N GLY A 196 9.12 23.14 6.86
CA GLY A 196 7.82 23.75 7.14
C GLY A 196 7.33 23.71 8.59
N GLN A 197 7.72 22.72 9.40
CA GLN A 197 6.99 22.43 10.66
C GLN A 197 7.85 21.98 11.86
N GLY A 198 9.19 22.07 11.82
CA GLY A 198 10.03 21.70 12.97
C GLY A 198 9.79 20.25 13.41
N VAL A 199 10.20 19.30 12.57
CA VAL A 199 9.88 17.88 12.78
C VAL A 199 10.67 17.29 13.94
N ASP A 200 9.95 16.67 14.88
CA ASP A 200 10.56 15.79 15.88
C ASP A 200 11.08 14.51 15.21
N LEU A 201 12.40 14.41 15.10
CA LEU A 201 13.12 13.28 14.49
C LEU A 201 12.92 11.97 15.26
N ASN A 202 12.40 12.01 16.50
CA ASN A 202 12.10 10.82 17.28
C ASN A 202 10.74 10.20 16.94
N ARG A 203 9.90 10.87 16.15
CA ARG A 203 8.61 10.31 15.75
C ARG A 203 8.81 9.25 14.68
N ARG A 204 8.35 8.02 14.96
CA ARG A 204 8.34 6.92 13.97
C ARG A 204 7.59 7.38 12.72
N LEU A 205 8.17 7.14 11.55
CA LEU A 205 7.58 7.44 10.24
C LEU A 205 7.06 6.16 9.58
N PRO A 206 5.85 6.20 8.98
CA PRO A 206 5.33 5.06 8.23
C PRO A 206 6.17 4.88 6.96
N PHE A 207 6.94 3.80 6.88
CA PHE A 207 7.78 3.48 5.71
C PHE A 207 7.00 2.70 4.64
N GLY A 208 5.90 2.04 5.02
CA GLY A 208 5.05 1.27 4.13
C GLY A 208 4.54 2.01 2.88
N PRO A 209 4.10 3.29 2.94
CA PRO A 209 3.67 4.04 1.76
C PRO A 209 4.78 4.27 0.75
N HIS A 210 6.00 4.48 1.24
CA HIS A 210 7.17 4.69 0.40
C HIS A 210 7.59 3.40 -0.29
N LEU A 211 7.56 2.28 0.43
CA LEU A 211 7.73 0.94 -0.15
C LEU A 211 6.65 0.60 -1.18
N ALA A 212 5.38 0.89 -0.86
CA ALA A 212 4.26 0.63 -1.75
C ALA A 212 4.38 1.42 -3.05
N LEU A 213 4.72 2.71 -2.96
CA LEU A 213 4.96 3.54 -4.14
C LEU A 213 6.16 3.01 -4.96
N ALA A 214 7.27 2.69 -4.28
CA ALA A 214 8.45 2.17 -4.95
C ALA A 214 8.19 0.83 -5.64
N ALA A 215 7.47 -0.09 -4.99
CA ALA A 215 7.08 -1.37 -5.58
C ALA A 215 6.24 -1.18 -6.85
N TRP A 216 5.27 -0.26 -6.81
CA TRP A 216 4.42 0.06 -7.95
C TRP A 216 5.22 0.63 -9.13
N VAL A 217 6.07 1.64 -8.87
CA VAL A 217 6.91 2.26 -9.89
C VAL A 217 7.91 1.26 -10.47
N THR A 218 8.54 0.44 -9.63
CA THR A 218 9.53 -0.56 -10.07
C THR A 218 8.89 -1.65 -10.93
N LEU A 219 7.64 -2.04 -10.64
CA LEU A 219 6.90 -2.97 -11.49
C LEU A 219 6.66 -2.39 -12.90
N LEU A 220 6.27 -1.12 -12.99
CA LEU A 220 5.94 -0.48 -14.26
C LEU A 220 7.17 -0.19 -15.12
N TYR A 221 8.25 0.30 -14.51
CA TYR A 221 9.41 0.83 -15.25
C TYR A 221 10.60 -0.13 -15.30
N ARG A 222 10.48 -1.33 -14.73
CA ARG A 222 11.58 -2.32 -14.62
C ARG A 222 12.77 -1.78 -13.78
N PRO A 223 13.76 -2.62 -13.42
CA PRO A 223 14.89 -2.17 -12.60
C PRO A 223 15.66 -1.04 -13.25
N LEU A 224 16.03 -0.03 -12.45
CA LEU A 224 16.83 1.12 -12.87
C LEU A 224 18.34 0.84 -12.83
N ILE A 225 18.74 -0.26 -12.19
CA ILE A 225 20.14 -0.63 -11.89
C ILE A 225 20.32 -2.11 -12.22
#